data_AF-A0A0L6JWM4-F1
#
_entry.id   AF-A0A0L6JWM4-F1
#
_cell.length_a   1.000
_cell.length_b   1.000
_cell.length_c   1.000
_cell.angle_alpha   90.00
_cell.angle_beta   90.00
_cell.angle_gamma   90.00
#
_symmetry.space_group_name_H-M   'P 1'
#
loop_
_entity.id
_entity.type
_entity.pdbx_description
1 polymer ?
#
loop_
_entity_poly.entity_id
_entity_poly.type
_entity_poly.pdbx_seq_one_letter_code
_entity_poly.pdbx_strand_id
1 'polypeptide(L)' 'MKVFVDLVFKNIDTSSKPNYGAVPYRENEMWKQQPDISKIRDVLGWEQRISLEDGIIRTIRWYENNLHKYKNTGR' A
#
# COMPACT_ATOMS: atom_id res chain seq x y z
N MET A 1 -0.61 -7.31 -5.74
CA MET A 1 -0.02 -7.27 -4.39
C MET A 1 1.49 -7.01 -4.36
N LYS A 2 2.34 -7.72 -5.11
CA LYS A 2 3.82 -7.56 -5.00
C LYS A 2 4.31 -6.12 -5.15
N VAL A 3 3.81 -5.38 -6.14
CA VAL A 3 4.18 -3.98 -6.42
C VAL A 3 4.09 -3.08 -5.18
N PHE A 4 3.05 -3.21 -4.36
CA PHE A 4 2.89 -2.39 -3.15
C PHE A 4 3.98 -2.70 -2.12
N VAL A 5 4.23 -3.99 -1.88
CA VAL A 5 5.24 -4.44 -0.92
C VAL A 5 6.63 -4.03 -1.38
N ASP A 6 6.94 -4.20 -2.67
CA ASP A 6 8.23 -3.79 -3.23
C ASP A 6 8.43 -2.27 -3.11
N LEU A 7 7.40 -1.46 -3.36
CA LEU A 7 7.46 0.00 -3.17
C LEU A 7 7.70 0.38 -1.70
N VAL A 8 7.09 -0.32 -0.75
CA VAL A 8 7.36 -0.07 0.68
C VAL A 8 8.81 -0.40 1.00
N PHE A 9 9.29 -1.60 0.67
CA PHE A 9 10.67 -2.03 0.96
C PHE A 9 11.73 -1.17 0.28
N LYS A 10 11.43 -0.57 -0.88
CA LYS A 10 12.31 0.40 -1.55
C LYS A 10 12.44 1.72 -0.77
N ASN A 11 11.42 2.11 0.00
CA ASN A 11 11.31 3.42 0.64
C ASN A 11 11.48 3.40 2.16
N ILE A 12 11.76 2.24 2.76
CA ILE A 12 12.09 2.10 4.19
C ILE A 12 13.55 1.66 4.35
N ASP A 13 14.18 2.08 5.44
CA ASP A 13 15.53 1.63 5.77
C ASP A 13 15.48 0.26 6.44
N THR A 14 15.70 -0.80 5.67
CA THR A 14 15.71 -2.18 6.17
C THR A 14 16.64 -3.08 5.37
N SER A 15 17.27 -4.04 6.06
CA SER A 15 18.02 -5.14 5.45
C SER A 15 17.15 -6.39 5.18
N SER A 16 15.90 -6.37 5.63
CA SER A 16 14.96 -7.49 5.47
C SER A 16 14.41 -7.59 4.05
N LYS A 17 13.92 -8.77 3.67
CA LYS A 17 13.27 -9.00 2.38
C LYS A 17 11.86 -9.58 2.57
N PRO A 18 10.91 -9.25 1.68
CA PRO A 18 9.58 -9.87 1.72
C PRO A 18 9.65 -11.39 1.52
N ASN A 19 9.01 -12.16 2.39
CA ASN A 19 8.87 -13.61 2.25
C ASN A 19 7.56 -13.96 1.52
N TYR A 20 7.55 -13.78 0.19
CA TYR A 20 6.36 -14.01 -0.62
C TYR A 20 5.93 -15.49 -0.62
N GLY A 21 4.64 -15.74 -0.38
CA GLY A 21 4.07 -17.09 -0.39
C GLY A 21 4.20 -17.85 0.95
N ALA A 22 4.75 -17.22 1.99
CA ALA A 22 4.84 -17.82 3.33
C ALA A 22 3.47 -18.08 3.98
N VAL A 23 2.44 -17.35 3.57
CA VAL A 23 1.06 -17.49 4.04
C VAL A 23 0.19 -17.90 2.85
N PRO A 24 -0.71 -18.89 3.00
CA PRO A 24 -1.61 -19.30 1.94
C PRO A 24 -2.56 -18.16 1.55
N TYR A 25 -2.95 -18.13 0.27
CA TYR A 25 -3.96 -17.18 -0.21
C TYR A 25 -5.30 -17.42 0.49
N ARG A 26 -6.07 -16.35 0.65
CA ARG A 26 -7.46 -16.46 1.12
C ARG A 26 -8.31 -17.09 0.02
N GLU A 27 -9.36 -17.80 0.43
CA GLU A 27 -10.28 -18.49 -0.47
C GLU A 27 -10.86 -17.56 -1.56
N ASN A 28 -11.14 -16.30 -1.19
CA ASN A 28 -11.72 -15.29 -2.09
C ASN A 28 -10.73 -14.15 -2.41
N GLU A 29 -9.43 -14.46 -2.55
CA GLU A 29 -8.41 -13.45 -2.86
C GLU A 29 -8.59 -12.86 -4.26
N MET A 30 -8.60 -11.52 -4.35
CA MET A 30 -8.75 -10.81 -5.62
C MET A 30 -7.38 -10.54 -6.25
N TRP A 31 -7.03 -11.31 -7.29
CA TRP A 31 -5.71 -11.29 -7.92
C TRP A 31 -5.31 -9.94 -8.55
N LYS A 32 -6.29 -9.17 -9.04
CA LYS A 32 -6.08 -7.86 -9.66
C LYS A 32 -7.08 -6.84 -9.11
N GLN A 33 -6.56 -5.88 -8.35
CA GLN A 33 -7.34 -4.79 -7.75
C GLN A 33 -7.12 -3.50 -8.55
N GLN A 34 -7.77 -3.39 -9.70
CA GLN A 34 -7.68 -2.22 -10.57
C GLN A 34 -9.08 -1.83 -11.04
N PRO A 35 -9.74 -0.87 -10.38
CA PRO A 35 -11.06 -0.42 -10.81
C PRO A 35 -10.96 0.34 -12.12
N ASP A 36 -11.94 0.16 -13.01
CA ASP A 36 -12.15 1.07 -14.14
C ASP A 36 -12.74 2.38 -13.60
N ILE A 37 -12.01 3.48 -13.80
CA ILE A 37 -12.38 4.81 -13.34
C ILE A 37 -13.04 5.66 -14.43
N SER A 38 -13.27 5.11 -15.62
CA SER A 38 -13.79 5.87 -16.76
C SER A 38 -15.12 6.54 -16.43
N LYS A 39 -16.04 5.83 -15.79
CA LYS A 39 -17.35 6.38 -15.40
C LYS A 39 -17.25 7.60 -14.48
N ILE A 40 -16.41 7.56 -13.45
CA ILE A 40 -16.29 8.66 -12.49
C ILE A 40 -15.55 9.86 -13.10
N ARG A 41 -14.59 9.61 -13.98
CA ARG A 41 -13.94 10.64 -14.77
C ARG A 41 -14.92 11.33 -15.71
N ASP A 42 -15.76 10.58 -16.41
CA ASP A 42 -16.66 11.14 -17.43
C ASP A 42 -17.85 11.89 -16.78
N VAL A 43 -18.38 11.39 -15.66
CA VAL A 43 -19.54 11.99 -14.99
C VAL A 43 -19.15 13.17 -14.08
N LEU A 44 -18.04 13.06 -13.37
CA LEU A 44 -17.65 14.03 -12.33
C LEU A 44 -16.36 14.79 -12.65
N GLY A 45 -15.68 14.49 -13.75
CA GLY A 45 -14.37 15.07 -14.06
C GLY A 45 -13.30 14.67 -13.04
N TRP A 46 -13.55 13.63 -12.23
CA TRP A 46 -12.65 13.25 -11.15
C TRP A 46 -11.59 12.28 -11.65
N GLU A 47 -10.36 12.50 -11.21
CA GLU A 47 -9.22 11.62 -11.41
C GLU A 47 -8.32 11.59 -10.17
N GLN A 48 -7.55 10.52 -10.02
CA GLN A 48 -6.53 10.42 -8.99
C GLN A 48 -5.45 11.49 -9.19
N ARG A 49 -5.18 12.27 -8.14
CA ARG A 49 -4.15 13.32 -8.15
C ARG A 49 -2.83 12.87 -7.53
N ILE A 50 -2.86 11.78 -6.77
CA ILE A 50 -1.72 11.24 -6.03
C ILE A 50 -1.33 9.93 -6.69
N SER A 51 -0.06 9.79 -7.07
CA SER A 51 0.47 8.54 -7.60
C SER A 51 0.58 7.50 -6.50
N LEU A 52 0.68 6.22 -6.89
CA LEU A 52 0.87 5.15 -5.90
C LEU A 52 2.15 5.35 -5.08
N GLU A 53 3.27 5.71 -5.73
CA GLU A 53 4.55 5.91 -5.03
C GLU A 53 4.50 7.09 -4.05
N ASP A 54 3.91 8.24 -4.46
CA ASP A 54 3.74 9.39 -3.56
C ASP A 54 2.83 9.05 -2.37
N GLY A 55 1.73 8.33 -2.61
CA GLY A 55 0.85 7.83 -1.55
C GLY A 55 1.58 6.94 -0.54
N ILE A 56 2.42 6.02 -1.01
CA ILE A 56 3.22 5.12 -0.16
C ILE A 56 4.24 5.92 0.67
N ILE A 57 4.98 6.85 0.05
CA ILE A 57 5.97 7.69 0.75
C ILE A 57 5.28 8.53 1.84
N ARG A 58 4.13 9.15 1.54
CA ARG A 58 3.34 9.90 2.53
C ARG A 58 2.89 9.02 3.69
N THR A 59 2.50 7.78 3.40
CA THR A 59 2.05 6.81 4.41
C THR A 59 3.21 6.38 5.32
N ILE A 60 4.39 6.09 4.76
CA ILE A 60 5.59 5.75 5.53
C ILE A 60 5.95 6.89 6.49
N ARG A 61 6.05 8.12 5.97
CA ARG A 61 6.33 9.31 6.80
C ARG A 61 5.31 9.53 7.90
N TRP A 62 4.03 9.34 7.58
CA TRP A 62 2.98 9.42 8.59
C TRP A 62 3.19 8.36 9.67
N TYR A 63 3.46 7.11 9.29
CA TYR A 63 3.68 6.02 10.24
C TYR A 63 4.86 6.30 11.18
N GLU A 64 6.01 6.73 10.63
CA GLU A 64 7.20 7.11 11.39
C GLU A 64 6.92 8.21 12.41
N ASN A 65 6.20 9.26 12.00
CA ASN A 65 5.80 10.35 12.89
C ASN A 65 4.75 9.94 13.94
N ASN A 66 4.10 8.80 13.77
CA ASN A 66 3.02 8.31 14.63
C ASN A 66 3.36 7.01 15.36
N LEU A 67 4.63 6.60 15.43
CA LEU A 67 5.08 5.37 16.09
C LEU A 67 4.57 5.25 17.55
N HIS A 68 4.41 6.37 18.25
CA HIS A 68 3.87 6.41 19.60
C HIS A 68 2.47 5.77 19.74
N LYS A 69 1.65 5.78 18.68
CA LYS A 69 0.30 5.19 18.67
C LYS A 69 0.32 3.66 18.70
N TYR A 70 1.46 3.04 18.39
CA TYR A 70 1.60 1.59 18.29
C TYR A 70 2.40 1.00 19.46
N LYS A 71 2.95 1.85 20.34
CA LYS A 71 3.59 1.39 21.58
C LYS A 71 2.57 0.61 22.44
N ASN A 72 3.00 -0.51 22.99
CA ASN A 72 2.20 -1.42 23.84
C ASN A 72 1.06 -2.18 23.13
N THR A 73 1.02 -2.22 21.79
CA THR A 73 -0.01 -2.98 21.07
C THR A 73 0.27 -4.48 20.97
N GLY A 74 1.40 -4.96 21.52
CA GLY A 74 1.82 -6.36 21.44
C GLY A 74 2.07 -6.84 20.00
N ARG A 75 2.21 -5.91 19.06
CA ARG A 75 2.51 -6.09 17.64
C ARG A 75 3.79 -5.35 17.28
#